data_AF-A0A9X8ZZL7-F1
#
_entry.id   AF-A0A9X8ZZL7-F1
#
_cell.length_a   1.000
_cell.length_b   1.000
_cell.length_c   1.000
_cell.angle_alpha   90.00
_cell.angle_beta   90.00
_cell.angle_gamma   90.00
#
_symmetry.space_group_name_H-M   'P 1'
#
loop_
_entity.id
_entity.type
_entity.pdbx_description
1 polymer ?
#
loop_
_entity_poly.entity_id
_entity_poly.type
_entity_poly.pdbx_seq_one_letter_code
_entity_poly.pdbx_strand_id
1 'polypeptide(L)'
;EKRLAELNNLKVGDKVKVQSGDKKETLEVEIIGIYETNEQAMGQQVPPIMDPANKLYMPHSTMKKLEVDQGISSVQVVYFLNDPQYIDAFKKEAKKSNIDFNYYKLDAHDSL
;
A
#
# COMPACT_ATOMS: atom_id res chain seq x y z
N GLU A 1 -1.43 12.36 -5.02
CA GLU A 1 -0.34 12.88 -4.17
C GLU A 1 0.07 14.31 -4.49
N LYS A 2 -0.23 14.86 -5.68
CA LYS A 2 0.39 16.10 -6.21
C LYS A 2 0.34 17.27 -5.23
N ARG A 3 -0.75 17.35 -4.47
CA ARG A 3 -0.94 18.25 -3.33
C ARG A 3 0.21 18.15 -2.30
N LEU A 4 0.60 16.95 -1.88
CA LEU A 4 1.73 16.71 -0.97
C LEU A 4 3.05 17.20 -1.58
N ALA A 5 3.30 16.90 -2.86
CA ALA A 5 4.50 17.33 -3.54
C ALA A 5 4.58 18.86 -3.65
N GLU A 6 3.51 19.52 -4.07
CA GLU A 6 3.41 20.99 -4.19
C GLU A 6 3.59 21.68 -2.83
N LEU A 7 2.92 21.19 -1.77
CA LEU A 7 3.05 21.75 -0.42
C LEU A 7 4.48 21.68 0.14
N ASN A 8 5.26 20.70 -0.30
CA ASN A 8 6.63 20.47 0.18
C ASN A 8 7.70 20.85 -0.86
N ASN A 9 7.33 21.46 -1.99
CA ASN A 9 8.20 21.78 -3.12
C ASN A 9 9.02 20.59 -3.64
N LEU A 10 8.42 19.40 -3.68
CA LEU A 10 9.03 18.16 -4.15
C LEU A 10 8.83 17.98 -5.65
N LYS A 11 9.86 17.44 -6.33
CA LYS A 11 9.80 17.06 -7.75
C LYS A 11 10.46 15.70 -7.99
N VAL A 12 10.21 15.12 -9.17
CA VAL A 12 10.90 13.91 -9.63
C VAL A 12 12.42 14.16 -9.65
N GLY A 13 13.18 13.19 -9.16
CA GLY A 13 14.63 13.26 -8.97
C GLY A 13 15.06 13.82 -7.61
N ASP A 14 14.15 14.40 -6.82
CA ASP A 14 14.49 14.81 -5.46
C ASP A 14 14.72 13.58 -4.57
N LYS A 15 15.67 13.73 -3.65
CA LYS A 15 15.92 12.76 -2.59
C LYS A 15 15.24 13.20 -1.30
N VAL A 16 14.51 12.29 -0.68
CA VAL A 16 13.80 12.51 0.59
C VAL A 16 14.18 11.44 1.61
N LYS A 17 14.03 11.78 2.89
CA LYS A 17 14.23 10.85 3.99
C LYS A 17 12.88 10.33 4.47
N VAL A 18 12.71 9.02 4.51
CA VAL A 18 11.53 8.34 5.05
C VAL A 18 11.95 7.57 6.28
N GLN A 19 11.23 7.77 7.39
CA GLN A 19 11.54 7.20 8.69
C GLN A 19 10.47 6.18 9.09
N SER A 20 10.87 5.07 9.72
CA SER A 20 9.95 4.07 10.27
C SER A 20 9.08 4.66 11.38
N GLY A 21 7.91 4.07 11.64
CA GLY A 21 6.97 4.56 12.66
C GLY A 21 7.57 4.62 14.07
N ASP A 22 8.49 3.72 14.40
CA ASP A 22 9.23 3.69 15.67
C ASP A 22 10.51 4.55 15.67
N LYS A 23 10.78 5.25 14.56
CA LYS A 23 11.91 6.16 14.34
C LYS A 23 13.30 5.52 14.38
N LYS A 24 13.41 4.18 14.37
CA LYS A 24 14.70 3.50 14.41
C LYS A 24 15.38 3.41 13.05
N GLU A 25 14.60 3.30 11.98
CA GLU A 25 15.11 3.19 10.62
C GLU A 25 14.82 4.46 9.83
N THR A 26 15.78 4.89 9.01
CA THR A 26 15.61 6.02 8.10
C THR A 26 16.28 5.72 6.78
N LEU A 27 15.52 5.81 5.70
CA LEU A 27 15.98 5.56 4.34
C LEU A 27 16.00 6.86 3.54
N GLU A 28 17.06 7.08 2.79
CA GLU A 28 17.06 8.06 1.70
C GLU A 28 16.52 7.39 0.45
N VAL A 29 15.47 7.97 -0.14
CA VAL A 29 14.81 7.47 -1.35
C VAL A 29 14.68 8.59 -2.38
N GLU A 30 14.68 8.23 -3.65
CA GLU A 30 14.49 9.16 -4.77
C GLU A 30 13.03 9.12 -5.26
N ILE A 31 12.46 10.29 -5.54
CA ILE A 31 11.13 10.41 -6.12
C ILE A 31 11.20 10.10 -7.61
N ILE A 32 10.68 8.95 -8.02
CA ILE A 32 10.64 8.54 -9.44
C ILE A 32 9.34 8.94 -10.16
N GLY A 33 8.34 9.41 -9.43
CA GLY A 33 7.03 9.75 -9.98
C GLY A 33 6.11 10.40 -8.95
N ILE A 34 5.13 11.14 -9.46
CA ILE A 34 4.13 11.94 -8.73
C ILE A 34 2.78 11.59 -9.40
N TYR A 35 1.92 10.85 -8.70
CA TYR A 35 0.60 10.42 -9.21
C TYR A 35 -0.58 11.36 -8.87
N GLU A 36 -1.27 11.85 -9.89
CA GLU A 36 -2.47 12.65 -9.64
C GLU A 36 -3.69 11.74 -9.34
N THR A 37 -4.52 12.14 -8.38
CA THR A 37 -5.79 11.48 -8.07
C THR A 37 -6.88 12.51 -7.86
N ASN A 38 -8.10 12.17 -8.26
CA ASN A 38 -9.29 12.99 -8.04
C ASN A 38 -9.92 12.78 -6.65
N GLU A 39 -9.35 11.90 -5.82
CA GLU A 39 -9.78 11.71 -4.44
C GLU A 39 -9.64 13.02 -3.66
N GLN A 40 -10.74 13.45 -3.05
CA GLN A 40 -10.75 14.65 -2.22
C GLN A 40 -9.91 14.42 -0.96
N ALA A 41 -9.17 15.45 -0.57
CA ALA A 41 -8.49 15.43 0.72
C ALA A 41 -9.53 15.25 1.81
N MET A 42 -9.22 14.39 2.78
CA MET A 42 -10.10 14.22 3.92
C MET A 42 -10.08 15.54 4.72
N GLY A 43 -11.24 15.96 5.25
CA GLY A 43 -11.34 17.21 6.00
C GLY A 43 -10.37 17.28 7.18
N GLN A 44 -10.12 18.48 7.70
CA GLN A 44 -9.10 18.77 8.74
C GLN A 44 -9.22 17.96 10.04
N GLN A 45 -10.33 17.25 10.26
CA GLN A 45 -10.57 16.42 11.45
C GLN A 45 -10.04 14.99 11.31
N VAL A 46 -9.58 14.58 10.12
CA VAL A 46 -9.09 13.22 9.87
C VAL A 46 -7.58 13.17 10.10
N PRO A 47 -7.05 12.14 10.81
CA PRO A 47 -5.61 11.98 11.00
C PRO A 47 -4.88 12.00 9.65
N PRO A 48 -3.74 12.72 9.51
CA PRO A 48 -3.01 12.81 8.24
C PRO A 48 -2.65 11.46 7.62
N ILE A 49 -2.42 10.43 8.44
CA ILE A 49 -2.14 9.06 7.97
C ILE A 49 -3.29 8.44 7.15
N MET A 50 -4.52 8.92 7.35
CA MET A 50 -5.71 8.47 6.64
C MET A 50 -6.04 9.34 5.41
N ASP A 51 -5.35 10.46 5.20
CA ASP A 51 -5.54 11.29 4.02
C ASP A 51 -4.95 10.59 2.79
N PRO A 52 -5.74 10.31 1.74
CA PRO A 52 -5.22 9.70 0.53
C PRO A 52 -4.09 10.50 -0.14
N ALA A 53 -4.03 11.82 0.09
CA ALA A 53 -2.94 12.66 -0.40
C ALA A 53 -1.56 12.25 0.15
N ASN A 54 -1.52 11.57 1.30
CA ASN A 54 -0.30 11.17 2.01
C ASN A 54 0.13 9.73 1.71
N LYS A 55 -0.51 9.04 0.76
CA LYS A 55 -0.12 7.68 0.35
C LYS A 55 1.15 7.71 -0.50
N LEU A 56 2.16 6.95 -0.09
CA LEU A 56 3.40 6.70 -0.81
C LEU A 56 3.40 5.29 -1.41
N TYR A 57 3.89 5.16 -2.64
CA TYR A 57 4.10 3.87 -3.30
C TYR A 57 5.60 3.62 -3.45
N MET A 58 6.05 2.43 -3.06
CA MET A 58 7.45 2.03 -3.16
C MET A 58 7.55 0.51 -3.37
N PRO A 59 8.70 0.00 -3.87
CA PRO A 59 8.91 -1.43 -3.94
C PRO A 59 8.74 -2.11 -2.58
N HIS A 60 8.11 -3.29 -2.55
CA HIS A 60 7.89 -4.06 -1.32
C HIS A 60 9.21 -4.30 -0.54
N SER A 61 10.31 -4.56 -1.25
CA SER A 61 11.64 -4.74 -0.64
C SER A 61 12.15 -3.48 0.08
N THR A 62 11.76 -2.29 -0.36
CA THR A 62 12.07 -1.02 0.32
C THR A 62 11.14 -0.81 1.51
N MET A 63 9.84 -1.05 1.34
CA MET A 63 8.85 -0.93 2.42
C MET A 63 9.18 -1.84 3.60
N LYS A 64 9.59 -3.09 3.34
CA LYS A 64 9.97 -4.07 4.36
C LYS A 64 11.11 -3.60 5.29
N LYS A 65 11.97 -2.69 4.83
CA LYS A 65 13.04 -2.10 5.66
C LYS A 65 12.51 -1.04 6.65
N LEU A 66 11.33 -0.50 6.39
CA LEU A 66 10.65 0.50 7.22
C LEU A 66 9.51 -0.12 8.06
N GLU A 67 9.17 -1.39 7.81
CA GLU A 67 8.17 -2.11 8.57
C GLU A 67 8.61 -2.25 10.03
N VAL A 68 7.65 -1.96 10.91
CA VAL A 68 7.77 -2.21 12.35
C VAL A 68 6.86 -3.39 12.68
N ASP A 69 7.34 -4.33 13.50
CA ASP A 69 6.59 -5.51 13.95
C ASP A 69 5.26 -5.18 14.66
N GLN A 70 4.99 -3.90 14.93
CA GLN A 70 3.79 -3.41 15.58
C GLN A 70 2.62 -3.24 14.59
N GLY A 71 2.12 -4.38 14.08
CA GLY A 71 0.68 -4.67 13.97
C GLY A 71 -0.25 -3.78 13.10
N ILE A 72 0.25 -2.83 12.31
CA ILE A 72 -0.60 -1.94 11.47
C ILE A 72 -0.47 -2.28 9.97
N SER A 73 0.47 -3.14 9.58
CA SER A 73 0.62 -3.60 8.20
C SER A 73 -0.39 -4.72 7.89
N SER A 74 -1.56 -4.35 7.37
CA SER A 74 -2.37 -5.33 6.62
C SER A 74 -1.69 -5.61 5.29
N VAL A 75 -1.15 -6.82 5.12
CA VAL A 75 -0.57 -7.26 3.86
C VAL A 75 -1.69 -7.79 2.98
N GLN A 76 -1.94 -7.12 1.86
CA GLN A 76 -2.91 -7.58 0.87
C GLN A 76 -2.18 -7.96 -0.42
N VAL A 77 -2.52 -9.13 -0.96
CA VAL A 77 -2.09 -9.58 -2.29
C VAL A 77 -3.34 -9.67 -3.16
N VAL A 78 -3.35 -8.93 -4.26
CA VAL A 78 -4.48 -8.87 -5.20
C VAL A 78 -4.12 -9.61 -6.47
N TYR A 79 -4.96 -10.57 -6.86
CA TYR A 79 -4.84 -11.30 -8.12
C TYR A 79 -5.95 -10.85 -9.06
N PHE A 80 -5.59 -10.52 -10.30
CA PHE A 80 -6.55 -10.22 -11.36
C PHE A 80 -6.74 -11.46 -12.22
N LEU A 81 -7.99 -11.91 -12.36
CA LEU A 81 -8.36 -13.02 -13.24
C LEU A 81 -8.86 -12.46 -14.57
N ASN A 82 -8.40 -13.04 -15.67
CA ASN A 82 -8.86 -12.65 -17.02
C ASN A 82 -10.34 -12.98 -17.26
N ASP A 83 -10.85 -14.01 -16.57
CA ASP A 83 -12.22 -14.48 -16.73
C ASP A 83 -12.80 -14.89 -15.36
N PRO A 84 -13.93 -14.29 -14.94
CA PRO A 84 -14.55 -14.57 -13.65
C PRO A 84 -15.05 -16.01 -13.49
N GLN A 85 -15.24 -16.77 -14.58
CA GLN A 85 -15.67 -18.17 -14.49
C GLN A 85 -14.67 -19.05 -13.73
N TYR A 86 -13.41 -18.63 -13.66
CA TYR A 86 -12.35 -19.38 -12.99
C TYR A 86 -12.19 -19.06 -11.50
N ILE A 87 -12.99 -18.15 -10.93
CA ILE A 87 -12.90 -17.75 -9.51
C ILE A 87 -13.00 -18.98 -8.59
N ASP A 88 -13.94 -19.89 -8.83
CA ASP A 88 -14.11 -21.10 -8.00
C ASP A 88 -12.93 -22.07 -8.12
N ALA A 89 -12.40 -22.24 -9.33
CA ALA A 89 -11.22 -23.06 -9.57
C ALA A 89 -9.99 -22.47 -8.88
N PHE A 90 -9.80 -21.15 -8.98
CA PHE A 90 -8.72 -20.42 -8.31
C PHE A 90 -8.81 -20.55 -6.79
N LYS A 91 -10.00 -20.38 -6.19
CA LYS A 91 -10.20 -20.57 -4.74
C LYS A 91 -9.85 -21.99 -4.29
N LYS A 92 -10.24 -23.00 -5.08
CA LYS A 92 -9.91 -24.41 -4.78
C LYS A 92 -8.41 -24.67 -4.83
N GLU A 93 -7.71 -24.09 -5.80
CA GLU A 93 -6.27 -24.25 -5.93
C GLU A 93 -5.52 -23.49 -4.83
N ALA A 94 -5.92 -22.24 -4.53
CA ALA A 94 -5.32 -21.44 -3.46
C ALA A 94 -5.39 -22.16 -2.10
N LYS A 95 -6.49 -22.87 -1.80
CA LYS A 95 -6.64 -23.66 -0.57
C LYS A 95 -5.67 -24.84 -0.45
N LYS A 96 -5.02 -25.27 -1.53
CA LYS A 96 -3.97 -26.30 -1.52
C LYS A 96 -2.57 -25.74 -1.27
N SER A 97 -2.42 -24.41 -1.27
CA SER A 97 -1.15 -23.76 -0.98
C SER A 97 -0.77 -23.87 0.50
N ASN A 98 0.43 -23.39 0.83
CA ASN A 98 0.93 -23.29 2.20
C ASN A 98 0.52 -21.99 2.92
N ILE A 99 -0.50 -21.27 2.42
CA ILE A 99 -1.01 -20.05 3.05
C ILE A 99 -1.75 -20.43 4.34
N ASP A 100 -1.44 -19.73 5.43
CA ASP A 100 -2.18 -19.87 6.69
C ASP A 100 -3.52 -19.13 6.61
N PHE A 101 -4.57 -19.85 6.26
CA PHE A 101 -5.92 -19.29 6.17
C PHE A 101 -6.61 -19.04 7.52
N ASN A 102 -5.95 -19.34 8.66
CA ASN A 102 -6.40 -18.86 9.97
C ASN A 102 -5.94 -17.42 10.23
N TYR A 103 -4.83 -17.01 9.60
CA TYR A 103 -4.28 -15.67 9.69
C TYR A 103 -4.70 -14.79 8.50
N TYR A 104 -4.71 -15.33 7.29
CA TYR A 104 -5.06 -14.61 6.06
C TYR A 104 -6.47 -14.98 5.56
N LYS A 105 -7.23 -13.97 5.15
CA LYS A 105 -8.54 -14.16 4.50
C LYS A 105 -8.36 -14.25 2.97
N LEU A 106 -8.88 -15.31 2.37
CA LEU A 106 -9.11 -15.36 0.92
C LEU A 106 -10.45 -14.70 0.59
N ASP A 107 -10.41 -13.56 -0.09
CA ASP A 107 -11.59 -12.79 -0.48
C ASP A 107 -11.60 -12.54 -1.99
N ALA A 108 -12.54 -13.18 -2.70
CA ALA A 108 -12.67 -13.05 -4.15
C ALA A 108 -13.63 -11.93 -4.58
N HIS A 109 -14.26 -11.22 -3.63
CA HIS A 109 -15.28 -10.19 -3.91
C HIS A 109 -16.36 -10.67 -4.91
N ASP A 110 -16.70 -11.96 -4.88
CA ASP A 110 -17.59 -12.65 -5.81
C ASP A 110 -19.03 -12.80 -5.28
N SER A 111 -19.38 -11.97 -4.29
CA SER A 111 -20.75 -11.86 -3.77
C SER A 111 -21.67 -11.26 -4.84
N LEU A 112 -22.55 -12.11 -5.41
CA LEU A 112 -23.81 -11.70 -6.03
C LEU A 112 -24.82 -11.26 -4.96
#